data_AF-A0AAJ5QPQ5-F1
#
_entry.id   AF-A0AAJ5QPQ5-F1
#
_cell.length_a   1.000
_cell.length_b   1.000
_cell.length_c   1.000
_cell.angle_alpha   90.00
_cell.angle_beta   90.00
_cell.angle_gamma   90.00
#
_symmetry.space_group_name_H-M   'P 1'
#
loop_
_entity.id
_entity.type
_entity.pdbx_description
1 polymer ?
#
loop_
_entity_poly.entity_id
_entity_poly.type
_entity_poly.pdbx_seq_one_letter_code
_entity_poly.pdbx_strand_id
1 'polypeptide(L)' 'MLYRRFKECWLTRFGNNGLSPVIDSVFPLADASKAHQRMEDGLNTEKIVLTM' A
#
# COMPACT_ATOMS: atom_id res chain seq x y z
N MET A 1 11.35 -7.14 16.00
CA MET A 1 12.40 -6.11 15.75
C MET A 1 12.15 -5.29 14.47
N LEU A 2 11.67 -5.90 13.37
CA LEU A 2 11.48 -5.23 12.06
C LEU A 2 10.37 -4.15 12.05
N TYR A 3 9.20 -4.44 12.63
CA TYR A 3 8.06 -3.50 12.68
C TYR A 3 8.41 -2.18 13.37
N ARG A 4 9.19 -2.24 14.46
CA ARG A 4 9.55 -1.07 15.26
C ARG A 4 10.46 -0.10 14.50
N ARG A 5 11.53 -0.61 13.86
CA ARG A 5 12.42 0.22 13.02
C ARG A 5 11.70 0.81 11.81
N PHE A 6 10.83 0.02 11.16
CA PHE A 6 10.02 0.52 10.06
C PHE A 6 9.14 1.70 10.51
N LYS A 7 8.43 1.51 11.63
CA LYS A 7 7.57 2.54 12.22
C LYS A 7 8.34 3.82 12.56
N GLU A 8 9.46 3.71 13.28
CA GLU A 8 10.23 4.86 13.76
C GLU A 8 10.88 5.65 12.59
N CYS A 9 11.40 4.96 11.57
CA CYS A 9 12.09 5.62 10.45
C CYS A 9 11.16 6.13 9.34
N TRP A 10 10.08 5.40 9.04
CA TRP A 10 9.28 5.66 7.83
C TRP A 10 7.92 6.30 8.14
N LEU A 11 7.24 5.94 9.23
CA LEU A 11 5.90 6.51 9.49
C LEU A 11 5.94 8.01 9.77
N THR A 12 6.99 8.49 10.44
CA THR A 12 7.22 9.92 10.72
C THR A 12 7.44 10.76 9.46
N ARG A 13 7.71 10.11 8.32
CA ARG A 13 8.00 10.76 7.05
C ARG A 13 6.78 10.86 6.12
N PHE A 14 5.62 10.31 6.45
CA PHE A 14 4.40 10.53 5.67
C PHE A 14 3.73 11.86 6.11
N GLY A 15 3.34 12.71 5.16
CA GLY A 15 2.72 14.02 5.46
C GLY A 15 3.00 15.09 4.39
N ASN A 16 2.62 16.35 4.66
CA ASN A 16 2.47 17.43 3.66
C ASN A 16 3.77 17.90 2.96
N ASN A 17 4.94 17.36 3.30
CA ASN A 17 6.24 17.57 2.64
C ASN A 17 7.11 16.30 2.68
N GLY A 18 6.47 15.14 2.88
CA GLY A 18 7.12 13.86 3.15
C GLY A 18 6.91 12.84 2.04
N LEU A 19 7.23 11.58 2.32
CA LEU A 19 6.96 10.46 1.43
C LEU A 19 5.46 10.36 1.16
N SER A 20 5.10 10.42 -0.12
CA SER A 20 3.74 10.18 -0.60
C SER A 20 3.72 8.81 -1.28
N PRO A 21 2.85 7.87 -0.86
CA PRO A 21 2.74 6.59 -1.53
C PRO A 21 2.14 6.81 -2.92
N VAL A 22 2.73 6.20 -3.94
CA VAL A 22 2.10 6.11 -5.25
C VAL A 22 1.08 4.97 -5.17
N ILE A 23 -0.19 5.31 -5.33
CA ILE A 23 -1.28 4.33 -5.29
C ILE A 23 -1.54 3.90 -6.73
N ASP A 24 -1.34 2.61 -7.00
CA ASP A 24 -1.68 1.99 -8.29
C ASP A 24 -3.19 1.85 -8.42
N SER A 25 -3.82 1.23 -7.41
CA SER A 25 -5.23 0.86 -7.45
C SER A 25 -5.84 0.85 -6.04
N VAL A 26 -7.14 1.09 -5.98
CA VAL A 26 -7.94 1.00 -4.76
C VAL A 26 -9.08 0.02 -4.99
N PHE A 27 -9.26 -0.94 -4.09
CA PHE A 27 -10.35 -1.91 -4.14
C PHE A 27 -11.14 -1.92 -2.82
N PRO A 28 -12.45 -2.17 -2.86
CA PRO A 28 -13.18 -2.56 -1.65
C PRO A 28 -12.56 -3.81 -1.02
N LEU A 29 -12.60 -3.92 0.30
CA LEU A 29 -12.10 -5.08 1.03
C LEU A 29 -12.86 -6.35 0.62
N ALA A 30 -14.15 -6.22 0.28
CA ALA A 30 -14.95 -7.30 -0.30
C ALA A 30 -14.36 -7.85 -1.61
N ASP A 31 -13.59 -7.04 -2.33
CA ASP A 31 -12.92 -7.38 -3.59
C ASP A 31 -11.43 -7.70 -3.40
N ALA A 32 -10.98 -8.02 -2.19
CA ALA A 32 -9.58 -8.37 -1.91
C ALA A 32 -9.03 -9.49 -2.82
N SER A 33 -9.89 -10.43 -3.24
CA SER A 33 -9.51 -11.48 -4.20
C SER A 33 -9.11 -10.91 -5.57
N LYS A 34 -9.81 -9.87 -6.07
CA LYS A 34 -9.46 -9.22 -7.34
C LYS A 34 -8.16 -8.42 -7.21
N ALA A 35 -7.99 -7.72 -6.09
CA ALA A 35 -6.75 -7.03 -5.78
C ALA A 35 -5.56 -8.00 -5.75
N HIS A 36 -5.75 -9.18 -5.17
CA HIS A 36 -4.73 -10.23 -5.12
C HIS A 36 -4.44 -10.83 -6.50
N GLN A 37 -5.48 -11.15 -7.29
CA GLN A 37 -5.30 -11.63 -8.66
C GLN A 37 -4.49 -10.64 -9.52
N ARG A 38 -4.74 -9.33 -9.39
CA ARG A 38 -3.95 -8.29 -10.09
C ARG A 38 -2.45 -8.35 -9.74
N MET A 39 -2.11 -8.72 -8.51
CA MET A 39 -0.71 -8.90 -8.09
C MET A 39 -0.10 -10.14 -8.73
N GLU A 40 -0.84 -11.25 -8.73
CA GLU A 40 -0.41 -12.50 -9.39
C GLU A 40 -0.19 -12.32 -10.90
N ASP A 41 -1.05 -11.52 -11.54
CA ASP A 41 -0.94 -11.19 -12.96
C ASP A 41 0.20 -10.19 -13.25
N GLY A 42 0.87 -9.65 -12.23
CA GLY A 42 1.97 -8.69 -12.36
C GLY A 42 1.55 -7.33 -12.92
N LEU A 43 0.26 -6.98 -12.81
CA LEU A 43 -0.31 -5.78 -13.41
C LEU A 43 -0.20 -4.54 -12.51
N ASN A 44 0.15 -4.69 -11.23
CA ASN A 44 0.33 -3.58 -10.31
C ASN A 44 1.72 -2.95 -10.50
N THR A 45 1.76 -1.63 -10.66
CA THR A 45 3.03 -0.90 -10.79
C THR A 45 3.55 -0.43 -9.42
N GLU A 46 2.65 -0.20 -8.47
CA GLU A 46 2.94 0.38 -7.15
C GLU A 46 2.02 -0.21 -6.06
N LYS A 47 1.58 0.60 -5.08
CA LYS A 47 0.80 0.16 -3.93
C LYS A 47 -0.68 -0.04 -4.28
N ILE A 48 -1.22 -1.22 -3.97
CA ILE A 48 -2.67 -1.45 -3.92
C ILE A 48 -3.20 -1.13 -2.51
N VAL A 49 -4.34 -0.45 -2.44
CA VAL A 49 -5.02 -0.12 -1.17
C VAL A 49 -6.38 -0.81 -1.12
N LEU A 50 -6.71 -1.39 0.04
CA LEU A 50 -8.04 -1.92 0.33
C LEU A 50 -8.80 -0.96 1.22
N THR A 51 -10.07 -0.71 0.90
CA THR A 51 -10.97 0.17 1.67
C THR A 51 -12.14 -0.61 2.26
N MET A 52 -12.58 -0.27 3.47
CA MET A 52 -13.81 -0.83 4.05
C MET A 52 -15.06 -0.20 3.43
#